data_AF-A0A5M8STS0-F1
#
_entry.id   AF-A0A5M8STS0-F1
#
_cell.length_a   1.000
_cell.length_b   1.000
_cell.length_c   1.000
_cell.angle_alpha   90.00
_cell.angle_beta   90.00
_cell.angle_gamma   90.00
#
_symmetry.space_group_name_H-M   'P 1'
#
loop_
_entity.id
_entity.type
_entity.pdbx_description
1 polymer ?
#
loop_
_entity_poly.entity_id
_entity_poly.type
_entity_poly.pdbx_seq_one_letter_code
_entity_poly.pdbx_strand_id
1 'polypeptide(L)'
;MSSTPPYTPPGGGAPPPYDPKAQWRAYQDQQKAAWRAQREAWRVQRHAWKHGGFDYAPRVPSVVGPLILVGVGIIALLIYAGKIDSAEFWDWYAKWWPLLLIGAGLAMLGEWALDLKRETPVRRGGNFVGILIFLAVVGVVSAWSHNHWDNWRSNWGDHDDFFNMFGRPQHDQDQQVLNTQVPPNAVISIQNPRGDVSVTAGDGPNVQVEAHEVAYADSDTEAKKIFSAEAAHVTVSGSTVLVKSEGHDSGRLDLRVTVPKSAQVTTTAGRGDVTAAGLGNGATITAAHGDIHLSTINGSVQVHFSTDKGDFSAHQVNGDVTADGRCNDLTLSEIKGKITVSGDLFGTVHMESLTGPVHLHTSVTDMQFGELPGDMTLDPEDLRVTEAKGNVRITTHSKNVDLSQIYGDTYVEDRDGNISIAPAGPYSIQASSSSGNADLEITLPPNASATVDGRTRNGDIMSDYPLTINGEESKTITGKIGNGNAKISISTDVGDVRIKKGSGFPATPPTVSMNPPTPPAAPNVPHLKAPKTPPAEPVTQ
;
A
#
# COMPACT_ATOMS: atom_id res chain seq x y z
N MET A 1 43.09 33.96 36.57
CA MET A 1 42.21 33.25 37.52
C MET A 1 41.13 32.54 36.72
N SER A 2 40.96 31.24 36.97
CA SER A 2 39.89 30.30 36.56
C SER A 2 39.46 30.22 35.08
N SER A 3 39.99 29.21 34.39
CA SER A 3 39.41 28.54 33.22
C SER A 3 38.96 27.13 33.61
N THR A 4 37.66 26.82 33.56
CA THR A 4 37.13 25.44 33.63
C THR A 4 35.80 25.34 32.89
N PRO A 5 35.69 24.54 31.80
CA PRO A 5 34.43 23.97 31.33
C PRO A 5 34.12 22.62 32.02
N PRO A 6 32.85 22.17 32.05
CA PRO A 6 32.42 21.03 32.85
C PRO A 6 32.54 19.68 32.11
N TYR A 7 33.02 18.69 32.87
CA TYR A 7 32.70 17.25 32.81
C TYR A 7 32.84 16.50 31.46
N THR A 8 34.03 15.94 31.24
CA THR A 8 34.21 14.70 30.47
C THR A 8 34.12 13.49 31.42
N PRO A 9 33.27 12.47 31.17
CA PRO A 9 33.26 11.25 31.97
C PRO A 9 34.54 10.41 31.70
N PRO A 10 35.18 9.83 32.74
CA PRO A 10 36.38 9.02 32.59
C PRO A 10 36.00 7.58 32.24
N GLY A 11 36.47 7.07 31.10
CA GLY A 11 36.24 5.67 30.73
C GLY A 11 36.58 5.37 29.28
N GLY A 12 37.88 5.43 28.95
CA GLY A 12 38.39 4.86 27.71
C GLY A 12 38.35 3.34 27.77
N GLY A 13 37.29 2.75 27.22
CA GLY A 13 37.18 1.32 26.93
C GLY A 13 36.61 1.16 25.52
N ALA A 14 37.19 0.27 24.72
CA ALA A 14 36.72 -0.02 23.37
C ALA A 14 35.22 -0.38 23.37
N PRO A 15 34.42 0.09 22.39
CA PRO A 15 33.02 -0.30 22.29
C PRO A 15 32.90 -1.83 22.16
N PRO A 16 31.95 -2.47 22.88
CA PRO A 16 31.80 -3.92 22.83
C PRO A 16 31.39 -4.38 21.42
N PRO A 17 31.65 -5.65 21.07
CA PRO A 17 31.34 -6.18 19.73
C PRO A 17 29.84 -6.05 19.46
N TYR A 18 29.51 -5.60 18.25
CA TYR A 18 28.14 -5.50 17.74
C TYR A 18 27.46 -6.89 17.79
N ASP A 19 26.49 -7.08 18.69
CA ASP A 19 25.64 -8.28 18.78
C ASP A 19 24.22 -7.96 18.27
N PRO A 20 23.85 -8.38 17.05
CA PRO A 20 22.53 -8.16 16.46
C PRO A 20 21.36 -8.67 17.32
N LYS A 21 21.60 -9.70 18.14
CA LYS A 21 20.56 -10.31 18.98
C LYS A 21 20.19 -9.43 20.17
N ALA A 22 21.11 -8.57 20.63
CA ALA A 22 20.85 -7.63 21.72
C ALA A 22 19.94 -6.47 21.27
N GLN A 23 20.13 -5.95 20.05
CA GLN A 23 19.27 -4.91 19.47
C GLN A 23 17.85 -5.43 19.23
N TRP A 24 17.70 -6.66 18.76
CA TRP A 24 16.38 -7.25 18.53
C TRP A 24 15.57 -7.42 19.83
N ARG A 25 16.24 -7.79 20.94
CA ARG A 25 15.60 -7.84 22.27
C ARG A 25 15.18 -6.46 22.76
N ALA A 26 16.02 -5.44 22.58
CA ALA A 26 15.70 -4.07 22.95
C ALA A 26 14.51 -3.52 22.14
N TYR A 27 14.43 -3.86 20.85
CA TYR A 27 13.30 -3.50 19.98
C TYR A 27 12.00 -4.18 20.41
N GLN A 28 12.04 -5.47 20.77
CA GLN A 28 10.88 -6.18 21.32
C GLN A 28 10.38 -5.58 22.64
N ASP A 29 11.30 -5.18 23.53
CA ASP A 29 10.93 -4.56 24.80
C ASP A 29 10.34 -3.16 24.61
N GLN A 30 10.82 -2.39 23.63
CA GLN A 30 10.21 -1.11 23.24
C GLN A 30 8.80 -1.28 22.66
N GLN A 31 8.58 -2.27 21.79
CA GLN A 31 7.24 -2.57 21.26
C GLN A 31 6.28 -3.00 22.37
N LYS A 32 6.72 -3.86 23.31
CA LYS A 32 5.91 -4.27 24.47
C LYS A 32 5.58 -3.09 25.38
N ALA A 33 6.52 -2.15 25.57
CA ALA A 33 6.29 -0.95 26.36
C ALA A 33 5.29 0.00 25.67
N ALA A 34 5.40 0.20 24.36
CA ALA A 34 4.46 1.00 23.57
C ALA A 34 3.04 0.42 23.61
N TRP A 35 2.91 -0.91 23.54
CA TRP A 35 1.61 -1.57 23.63
C TRP A 35 0.96 -1.43 25.01
N ARG A 36 1.75 -1.50 26.10
CA ARG A 36 1.28 -1.22 27.46
C ARG A 36 0.84 0.24 27.63
N ALA A 37 1.61 1.19 27.09
CA ALA A 37 1.27 2.61 27.12
C ALA A 37 -0.02 2.92 26.36
N GLN A 38 -0.26 2.30 25.19
CA GLN A 38 -1.54 2.42 24.48
C GLN A 38 -2.71 1.86 25.30
N ARG A 39 -2.52 0.71 25.96
CA ARG A 39 -3.55 0.10 26.81
C ARG A 39 -3.90 0.96 28.02
N GLU A 40 -2.90 1.59 28.63
CA GLU A 40 -3.08 2.50 29.75
C GLU A 40 -3.73 3.83 29.31
N ALA A 41 -3.31 4.40 28.17
CA ALA A 41 -3.96 5.57 27.58
C ALA A 41 -5.45 5.31 27.29
N TRP A 42 -5.78 4.11 26.80
CA TRP A 42 -7.17 3.69 26.58
C TRP A 42 -7.97 3.56 27.89
N ARG A 43 -7.35 3.05 28.97
CA ARG A 43 -8.00 3.00 30.30
C ARG A 43 -8.20 4.40 30.85
N VAL A 44 -7.21 5.28 30.74
CA VAL A 44 -7.30 6.68 31.19
C VAL A 44 -8.38 7.43 30.40
N GLN A 45 -8.48 7.24 29.08
CA GLN A 45 -9.60 7.76 28.29
C GLN A 45 -10.95 7.20 28.74
N ARG A 46 -11.04 5.89 29.03
CA ARG A 46 -12.28 5.27 29.53
C ARG A 46 -12.70 5.82 30.90
N HIS A 47 -11.73 6.14 31.76
CA HIS A 47 -11.97 6.80 33.05
C HIS A 47 -12.31 8.29 32.87
N ALA A 48 -11.66 9.00 31.94
CA ALA A 48 -12.00 10.38 31.59
C ALA A 48 -13.41 10.50 31.01
N TRP A 49 -13.86 9.54 30.19
CA TRP A 49 -15.24 9.48 29.69
C TRP A 49 -16.28 9.19 30.78
N LYS A 50 -15.91 8.46 31.84
CA LYS A 50 -16.78 8.25 33.00
C LYS A 50 -16.89 9.47 33.93
N HIS A 51 -15.88 10.36 33.92
CA HIS A 51 -15.85 11.55 34.77
C HIS A 51 -16.13 12.86 34.01
N GLY A 52 -16.20 12.82 32.68
CA GLY A 52 -16.52 13.95 31.80
C GLY A 52 -18.02 14.23 31.66
N GLY A 53 -18.60 14.82 32.71
CA GLY A 53 -19.71 15.77 32.65
C GLY A 53 -20.97 15.43 31.87
N PHE A 54 -21.89 14.62 32.43
CA PHE A 54 -23.33 14.63 32.10
C PHE A 54 -24.18 14.11 33.28
N ASP A 55 -23.96 14.66 34.49
CA ASP A 55 -24.60 14.15 35.73
C ASP A 55 -26.03 14.68 36.00
N TYR A 56 -26.69 15.34 35.04
CA TYR A 56 -28.02 15.93 35.26
C TYR A 56 -29.04 15.67 34.14
N ALA A 57 -28.99 14.52 33.46
CA ALA A 57 -30.14 14.07 32.65
C ALA A 57 -31.12 13.29 33.56
N PRO A 58 -32.38 13.73 33.73
CA PRO A 58 -33.34 13.00 34.56
C PRO A 58 -33.52 11.56 34.03
N ARG A 59 -33.41 10.56 34.91
CA ARG A 59 -33.62 9.15 34.55
C ARG A 59 -35.12 8.87 34.49
N VAL A 60 -35.63 8.54 33.30
CA VAL A 60 -37.02 8.09 33.15
C VAL A 60 -37.03 6.56 33.09
N PRO A 61 -37.80 5.85 33.93
CA PRO A 61 -37.90 4.40 33.87
C PRO A 61 -38.57 3.97 32.57
N SER A 62 -38.07 2.90 31.94
CA SER A 62 -38.75 2.29 30.78
C SER A 62 -40.02 1.58 31.22
N VAL A 63 -41.09 1.70 30.43
CA VAL A 63 -42.37 1.04 30.66
C VAL A 63 -42.34 -0.40 30.13
N VAL A 64 -41.40 -0.70 29.23
CA VAL A 64 -41.20 -2.04 28.63
C VAL A 64 -40.96 -3.10 29.70
N GLY A 65 -40.09 -2.84 30.69
CA GLY A 65 -39.79 -3.79 31.77
C GLY A 65 -41.02 -4.21 32.59
N PRO A 66 -41.76 -3.26 33.18
CA PRO A 66 -43.01 -3.54 33.88
C PRO A 66 -44.07 -4.24 33.01
N LEU A 67 -44.21 -3.87 31.73
CA LEU A 67 -45.16 -4.52 30.82
C LEU A 67 -44.79 -5.99 30.57
N ILE A 68 -43.50 -6.29 30.39
CA ILE A 68 -43.02 -7.67 30.25
C ILE A 68 -43.31 -8.47 31.53
N LEU A 69 -43.04 -7.91 32.71
CA LEU A 69 -43.32 -8.58 33.99
C LEU A 69 -44.81 -8.84 34.21
N VAL A 70 -45.68 -7.88 33.88
CA VAL A 70 -47.13 -8.06 33.93
C VAL A 70 -47.57 -9.17 32.98
N GLY A 71 -47.04 -9.18 31.75
CA GLY A 71 -47.32 -10.26 30.78
C GLY A 71 -46.93 -11.64 31.29
N VAL A 72 -45.71 -11.77 31.85
CA VAL A 72 -45.23 -13.01 32.49
C VAL A 72 -46.14 -13.42 33.65
N GLY A 73 -46.56 -12.48 34.50
CA GLY A 73 -47.46 -12.74 35.62
C GLY A 73 -48.85 -13.21 35.19
N ILE A 74 -49.41 -12.63 34.13
CA ILE A 74 -50.71 -13.05 33.57
C ILE A 74 -50.62 -14.48 33.05
N ILE A 75 -49.56 -14.82 32.31
CA ILE A 75 -49.35 -16.17 31.77
C ILE A 75 -49.19 -17.17 32.91
N ALA A 76 -48.37 -16.86 33.93
CA ALA A 76 -48.20 -17.72 35.09
C ALA A 76 -49.52 -17.96 35.84
N LEU A 77 -50.37 -16.93 35.97
CA LEU A 77 -51.68 -17.04 36.59
C LEU A 77 -52.65 -17.91 35.75
N LEU A 78 -52.61 -17.80 34.42
CA LEU A 78 -53.44 -18.62 33.53
C LEU A 78 -53.03 -20.10 33.52
N ILE A 79 -51.74 -20.38 33.63
CA ILE A 79 -51.21 -21.74 33.81
C ILE A 79 -51.66 -22.30 35.16
N TYR A 80 -51.50 -21.52 36.25
CA TYR A 80 -51.93 -21.94 37.59
C TYR A 80 -53.45 -22.15 37.68
N ALA A 81 -54.25 -21.33 37.00
CA ALA A 81 -55.70 -21.47 36.93
C ALA A 81 -56.17 -22.64 36.04
N GLY A 82 -55.25 -23.41 35.45
CA GLY A 82 -55.56 -24.54 34.57
C GLY A 82 -56.24 -24.14 33.27
N LYS A 83 -56.13 -22.86 32.86
CA LYS A 83 -56.71 -22.35 31.61
C LYS A 83 -55.78 -22.55 30.41
N ILE A 84 -54.49 -22.70 30.67
CA ILE A 84 -53.45 -23.00 29.68
C ILE A 84 -52.71 -24.24 30.17
N ASP A 85 -52.57 -25.24 29.31
CA ASP A 85 -51.73 -26.40 29.61
C ASP A 85 -50.25 -25.99 29.63
N SER A 86 -49.53 -26.46 30.65
CA SER A 86 -48.13 -26.08 30.84
C SER A 86 -47.22 -26.59 29.72
N ALA A 87 -47.46 -27.80 29.20
CA ALA A 87 -46.65 -28.38 28.15
C ALA A 87 -46.92 -27.69 26.81
N GLU A 88 -48.18 -27.42 26.49
CA GLU A 88 -48.55 -26.66 25.28
C GLU A 88 -47.97 -25.24 25.29
N PHE A 89 -47.94 -24.58 26.45
CA PHE A 89 -47.33 -23.25 26.58
C PHE A 89 -45.83 -23.28 26.31
N TRP A 90 -45.09 -24.22 26.90
CA TRP A 90 -43.63 -24.32 26.72
C TRP A 90 -43.26 -24.68 25.27
N ASP A 91 -44.05 -25.54 24.62
CA ASP A 91 -43.95 -25.87 23.20
C ASP A 91 -44.16 -24.63 22.30
N TRP A 92 -45.19 -23.83 22.61
CA TRP A 92 -45.45 -22.56 21.92
C TRP A 92 -44.34 -21.53 22.15
N TYR A 93 -43.91 -21.34 23.41
CA TYR A 93 -42.87 -20.37 23.76
C TYR A 93 -41.52 -20.71 23.10
N ALA A 94 -41.16 -21.99 23.06
CA ALA A 94 -39.97 -22.48 22.37
C ALA A 94 -39.93 -22.08 20.87
N LYS A 95 -41.09 -21.97 20.22
CA LYS A 95 -41.21 -21.57 18.80
C LYS A 95 -41.16 -20.05 18.59
N TRP A 96 -41.74 -19.28 19.50
CA TRP A 96 -42.06 -17.87 19.25
C TRP A 96 -41.29 -16.86 20.13
N TRP A 97 -40.41 -17.31 21.04
CA TRP A 97 -39.61 -16.42 21.87
C TRP A 97 -38.76 -15.39 21.09
N PRO A 98 -38.23 -15.64 19.87
CA PRO A 98 -37.49 -14.61 19.13
C PRO A 98 -38.37 -13.43 18.70
N LEU A 99 -39.64 -13.69 18.34
CA LEU A 99 -40.60 -12.61 18.03
C LEU A 99 -40.90 -11.75 19.24
N LEU A 100 -40.87 -12.31 20.45
CA LEU A 100 -41.03 -11.54 21.68
C LEU A 100 -39.87 -10.56 21.89
N LEU A 101 -38.64 -10.94 21.50
CA LEU A 101 -37.48 -10.04 21.54
C LEU A 101 -37.58 -8.94 20.48
N ILE A 102 -38.03 -9.26 19.27
CA ILE A 102 -38.27 -8.28 18.20
C ILE A 102 -39.36 -7.29 18.64
N GLY A 103 -40.46 -7.78 19.21
CA GLY A 103 -41.52 -6.94 19.76
C GLY A 103 -41.02 -6.02 20.89
N ALA A 104 -40.17 -6.53 21.79
CA ALA A 104 -39.53 -5.73 22.82
C ALA A 104 -38.59 -4.65 22.24
N GLY A 105 -37.82 -4.98 21.19
CA GLY A 105 -36.98 -4.03 20.47
C GLY A 105 -37.78 -2.93 19.76
N LEU A 106 -38.90 -3.28 19.12
CA LEU A 106 -39.81 -2.30 18.51
C LEU A 106 -40.46 -1.39 19.56
N ALA A 107 -40.81 -1.93 20.72
CA ALA A 107 -41.30 -1.11 21.84
C ALA A 107 -40.24 -0.12 22.34
N MET A 108 -38.96 -0.53 22.40
CA MET A 108 -37.85 0.37 22.72
C MET A 108 -37.64 1.46 21.65
N LEU A 109 -37.76 1.12 20.36
CA LEU A 109 -37.73 2.10 19.28
C LEU A 109 -38.90 3.08 19.36
N GLY A 110 -40.08 2.62 19.77
CA GLY A 110 -41.23 3.47 20.03
C GLY A 110 -40.99 4.44 21.21
N GLU A 111 -40.43 3.95 22.32
CA GLU A 111 -40.04 4.80 23.45
C GLU A 111 -38.98 5.83 23.06
N TRP A 112 -37.97 5.42 22.28
CA TRP A 112 -36.94 6.31 21.74
C TRP A 112 -37.52 7.37 20.80
N ALA A 113 -38.44 7.00 19.90
CA ALA A 113 -39.12 7.93 19.00
C ALA A 113 -40.02 8.94 19.74
N LEU A 114 -40.59 8.56 20.88
CA LEU A 114 -41.34 9.46 21.77
C LEU A 114 -40.42 10.41 22.53
N ASP A 115 -39.21 9.97 22.87
CA ASP A 115 -38.20 10.79 23.55
C ASP A 115 -37.55 11.82 22.61
N LEU A 116 -37.44 11.52 21.31
CA LEU A 116 -36.97 12.48 20.29
C LEU A 116 -37.84 13.73 20.19
N LYS A 117 -39.10 13.66 20.62
CA LYS A 117 -40.05 14.78 20.60
C LYS A 117 -39.97 15.66 21.86
N ARG A 118 -39.07 15.38 22.80
CA ARG A 118 -38.93 16.12 24.06
C ARG A 118 -37.81 17.16 23.95
N GLU A 119 -38.05 18.36 24.47
CA GLU A 119 -37.06 19.46 24.47
C GLU A 119 -35.86 19.23 25.43
N THR A 120 -35.95 18.24 26.33
CA THR A 120 -34.87 17.87 27.25
C THR A 120 -34.37 16.45 26.99
N PRO A 121 -33.05 16.23 26.83
CA PRO A 121 -32.51 14.90 26.60
C PRO A 121 -32.64 14.03 27.86
N VAL A 122 -33.27 12.86 27.71
CA VAL A 122 -33.53 11.90 28.78
C VAL A 122 -32.68 10.65 28.60
N ARG A 123 -32.17 10.07 29.69
CA ARG A 123 -31.55 8.73 29.69
C ARG A 123 -32.49 7.72 30.35
N ARG A 124 -32.94 6.70 29.62
CA ARG A 124 -33.70 5.59 30.21
C ARG A 124 -32.76 4.55 30.82
N GLY A 125 -33.07 4.09 32.02
CA GLY A 125 -32.26 3.09 32.74
C GLY A 125 -32.43 1.69 32.16
N GLY A 126 -31.32 0.99 31.88
CA GLY A 126 -31.29 -0.36 31.28
C GLY A 126 -31.60 -1.53 32.23
N ASN A 127 -32.33 -1.31 33.33
CA ASN A 127 -32.57 -2.35 34.34
C ASN A 127 -33.41 -3.54 33.84
N PHE A 128 -34.03 -3.46 32.66
CA PHE A 128 -34.82 -4.54 32.06
C PHE A 128 -34.05 -5.36 31.01
N VAL A 129 -32.83 -4.95 30.64
CA VAL A 129 -31.97 -5.71 29.72
C VAL A 129 -31.64 -7.08 30.31
N GLY A 130 -31.47 -7.17 31.63
CA GLY A 130 -31.31 -8.45 32.34
C GLY A 130 -32.51 -9.38 32.20
N ILE A 131 -33.73 -8.85 32.13
CA ILE A 131 -34.97 -9.63 31.93
C ILE A 131 -35.01 -10.16 30.49
N LEU A 132 -34.62 -9.36 29.50
CA LEU A 132 -34.55 -9.80 28.10
C LEU A 132 -33.49 -10.89 27.90
N ILE A 133 -32.32 -10.73 28.52
CA ILE A 133 -31.26 -11.76 28.50
C ILE A 133 -31.77 -13.04 29.18
N PHE A 134 -32.43 -12.92 30.33
CA PHE A 134 -33.01 -14.06 31.01
C PHE A 134 -34.06 -14.78 30.15
N LEU A 135 -34.98 -14.04 29.53
CA LEU A 135 -35.99 -14.62 28.62
C LEU A 135 -35.35 -15.26 27.38
N ALA A 136 -34.29 -14.66 26.82
CA ALA A 136 -33.56 -15.26 25.71
C ALA A 136 -32.89 -16.59 26.11
N VAL A 137 -32.23 -16.63 27.28
CA VAL A 137 -31.61 -17.85 27.80
C VAL A 137 -32.65 -18.94 28.07
N VAL A 138 -33.78 -18.59 28.69
CA VAL A 138 -34.88 -19.53 28.94
C VAL A 138 -35.48 -20.03 27.64
N GLY A 139 -35.63 -19.18 26.63
CA GLY A 139 -36.12 -19.54 25.29
C GLY A 139 -35.18 -20.49 24.54
N VAL A 140 -33.86 -20.27 24.62
CA VAL A 140 -32.86 -21.18 24.03
C VAL A 140 -32.88 -22.55 24.72
N VAL A 141 -32.93 -22.57 26.06
CA VAL A 141 -32.99 -23.82 26.84
C VAL A 141 -34.29 -24.59 26.56
N SER A 142 -35.43 -23.90 26.48
CA SER A 142 -36.71 -24.55 26.18
C SER A 142 -36.77 -25.09 24.75
N ALA A 143 -36.22 -24.35 23.77
CA ALA A 143 -36.15 -24.77 22.37
C ALA A 143 -35.22 -25.98 22.16
N TRP A 144 -34.12 -26.05 22.91
CA TRP A 144 -33.22 -27.20 22.91
C TRP A 144 -33.88 -28.44 23.55
N SER A 145 -34.60 -28.26 24.67
CA SER A 145 -35.26 -29.36 25.37
C SER A 145 -36.43 -30.00 24.60
N HIS A 146 -37.08 -29.28 23.69
CA HIS A 146 -38.26 -29.74 22.96
C HIS A 146 -37.98 -30.07 21.47
N ASN A 147 -36.71 -30.19 21.08
CA ASN A 147 -36.25 -30.42 19.69
C ASN A 147 -36.80 -29.41 18.64
N HIS A 148 -37.31 -28.26 19.07
CA HIS A 148 -37.77 -27.21 18.15
C HIS A 148 -36.62 -26.42 17.55
N TRP A 149 -35.42 -26.51 18.13
CA TRP A 149 -34.22 -25.88 17.58
C TRP A 149 -33.89 -26.42 16.18
N ASP A 150 -33.91 -27.74 15.99
CA ASP A 150 -33.65 -28.36 14.69
C ASP A 150 -34.78 -28.09 13.69
N ASN A 151 -36.04 -28.12 14.12
CA ASN A 151 -37.18 -27.78 13.27
C ASN A 151 -37.25 -26.30 12.89
N TRP A 152 -36.75 -25.40 13.74
CA TRP A 152 -36.65 -23.98 13.45
C TRP A 152 -35.52 -23.72 12.45
N ARG A 153 -34.37 -24.41 12.58
CA ARG A 153 -33.32 -24.43 11.55
C ARG A 153 -33.84 -24.97 10.21
N SER A 154 -34.59 -26.07 10.22
CA SER A 154 -35.05 -26.73 8.99
C SER A 154 -36.18 -26.00 8.25
N ASN A 155 -37.09 -25.31 8.97
CA ASN A 155 -38.18 -24.54 8.35
C ASN A 155 -37.75 -23.15 7.84
N TRP A 156 -36.54 -22.71 8.20
CA TRP A 156 -35.92 -21.49 7.66
C TRP A 156 -35.05 -21.78 6.43
N GLY A 157 -35.28 -22.94 5.79
CA GLY A 157 -34.62 -23.38 4.56
C GLY A 157 -33.16 -23.79 4.78
N ASP A 158 -32.67 -24.74 3.97
CA ASP A 158 -31.25 -25.13 3.85
C ASP A 158 -30.32 -24.00 3.35
N HIS A 159 -30.68 -22.73 3.57
CA HIS A 159 -29.89 -21.55 3.21
C HIS A 159 -29.57 -20.79 4.51
N ASP A 160 -28.46 -21.18 5.13
CA ASP A 160 -27.96 -20.76 6.45
C ASP A 160 -27.58 -19.27 6.59
N ASP A 161 -28.26 -18.32 5.94
CA ASP A 161 -27.84 -16.91 5.93
C ASP A 161 -28.00 -16.19 7.28
N PHE A 162 -28.94 -16.61 8.13
CA PHE A 162 -29.22 -15.92 9.39
C PHE A 162 -28.16 -16.16 10.48
N PHE A 163 -27.58 -17.37 10.54
CA PHE A 163 -26.49 -17.70 11.48
C PHE A 163 -25.09 -17.52 10.86
N ASN A 164 -24.96 -17.54 9.52
CA ASN A 164 -23.70 -17.21 8.83
C ASN A 164 -23.22 -15.77 9.09
N MET A 165 -24.08 -14.88 9.58
CA MET A 165 -23.69 -13.54 10.07
C MET A 165 -22.70 -13.61 11.25
N PHE A 166 -22.60 -14.74 11.94
CA PHE A 166 -21.62 -14.98 13.01
C PHE A 166 -20.28 -15.59 12.53
N GLY A 167 -20.11 -15.78 11.21
CA GLY A 167 -18.90 -16.34 10.60
C GLY A 167 -18.82 -17.87 10.75
N ARG A 168 -18.44 -18.57 9.69
CA ARG A 168 -18.12 -20.01 9.77
C ARG A 168 -16.82 -20.21 10.55
N PRO A 169 -16.68 -21.30 11.33
CA PRO A 169 -15.43 -21.58 12.01
C PRO A 169 -14.29 -21.74 10.99
N GLN A 170 -13.14 -21.16 11.33
CA GLN A 170 -11.92 -21.26 10.55
C GLN A 170 -11.19 -22.55 10.93
N HIS A 171 -10.80 -23.33 9.93
CA HIS A 171 -9.93 -24.48 10.06
C HIS A 171 -8.65 -24.22 9.25
N ASP A 172 -7.50 -24.65 9.76
CA ASP A 172 -6.20 -24.48 9.12
C ASP A 172 -5.42 -25.80 9.01
N GLN A 173 -4.57 -25.92 7.99
CA GLN A 173 -3.70 -27.06 7.81
C GLN A 173 -2.43 -26.67 7.04
N ASP A 174 -1.26 -27.11 7.52
CA ASP A 174 -0.02 -27.02 6.75
C ASP A 174 0.16 -28.25 5.86
N GLN A 175 0.51 -28.02 4.60
CA GLN A 175 0.95 -29.07 3.70
C GLN A 175 2.42 -29.45 3.96
N GLN A 176 2.75 -30.71 3.70
CA GLN A 176 4.14 -31.15 3.76
C GLN A 176 4.97 -30.39 2.72
N VAL A 177 6.11 -29.84 3.16
CA VAL A 177 7.02 -29.08 2.28
C VAL A 177 7.41 -29.93 1.06
N LEU A 178 7.04 -29.46 -0.11
CA LEU A 178 7.41 -30.07 -1.38
C LEU A 178 8.78 -29.57 -1.79
N ASN A 179 9.76 -30.47 -1.85
CA ASN A 179 11.15 -30.14 -2.15
C ASN A 179 11.57 -30.83 -3.44
N THR A 180 11.78 -30.05 -4.50
CA THR A 180 12.08 -30.57 -5.84
C THR A 180 13.35 -29.93 -6.40
N GLN A 181 14.27 -30.75 -6.91
CA GLN A 181 15.47 -30.26 -7.60
C GLN A 181 15.11 -29.70 -8.97
N VAL A 182 15.69 -28.56 -9.32
CA VAL A 182 15.46 -27.89 -10.61
C VAL A 182 16.74 -27.65 -11.38
N PRO A 183 16.69 -27.66 -12.72
CA PRO A 183 17.82 -27.24 -13.54
C PRO A 183 18.23 -25.78 -13.25
N PRO A 184 19.50 -25.41 -13.46
CA PRO A 184 19.92 -24.01 -13.45
C PRO A 184 19.12 -23.19 -14.46
N ASN A 185 18.79 -21.95 -14.12
CA ASN A 185 17.97 -21.03 -14.95
C ASN A 185 16.56 -21.53 -15.28
N ALA A 186 15.98 -22.41 -14.45
CA ALA A 186 14.60 -22.84 -14.62
C ALA A 186 13.61 -21.67 -14.51
N VAL A 187 12.52 -21.75 -15.26
CA VAL A 187 11.39 -20.83 -15.16
C VAL A 187 10.39 -21.42 -14.17
N ILE A 188 10.08 -20.69 -13.11
CA ILE A 188 9.16 -21.12 -12.06
C ILE A 188 7.86 -20.36 -12.24
N SER A 189 6.82 -21.05 -12.71
CA SER A 189 5.47 -20.53 -12.86
C SER A 189 4.65 -20.89 -11.63
N ILE A 190 4.19 -19.88 -10.90
CA ILE A 190 3.32 -20.02 -9.72
C ILE A 190 1.94 -19.53 -10.12
N GLN A 191 0.92 -20.37 -9.96
CA GLN A 191 -0.47 -20.05 -10.22
C GLN A 191 -1.28 -20.28 -8.95
N ASN A 192 -1.68 -19.19 -8.31
CA ASN A 192 -2.47 -19.23 -7.09
C ASN A 192 -3.74 -18.37 -7.22
N PRO A 193 -4.92 -18.97 -7.42
CA PRO A 193 -6.15 -18.22 -7.53
C PRO A 193 -6.53 -17.45 -6.27
N ARG A 194 -6.20 -17.98 -5.07
CA ARG A 194 -6.56 -17.38 -3.78
C ARG A 194 -5.53 -17.66 -2.69
N GLY A 195 -5.20 -16.63 -1.94
CA GLY A 195 -4.20 -16.64 -0.87
C GLY A 195 -2.91 -15.95 -1.29
N ASP A 196 -2.10 -15.64 -0.29
CA ASP A 196 -0.90 -14.82 -0.49
C ASP A 196 0.21 -15.66 -1.14
N VAL A 197 1.08 -15.02 -1.92
CA VAL A 197 2.23 -15.67 -2.54
C VAL A 197 3.49 -14.95 -2.10
N SER A 198 4.33 -15.63 -1.32
CA SER A 198 5.65 -15.18 -0.94
C SER A 198 6.74 -15.96 -1.68
N VAL A 199 7.57 -15.26 -2.43
CA VAL A 199 8.68 -15.85 -3.18
C VAL A 199 9.99 -15.32 -2.63
N THR A 200 10.89 -16.22 -2.25
CA THR A 200 12.21 -15.85 -1.74
C THR A 200 13.30 -16.64 -2.42
N ALA A 201 14.45 -16.02 -2.68
CA ALA A 201 15.58 -16.73 -3.23
C ALA A 201 16.35 -17.50 -2.15
N GLY A 202 16.65 -18.77 -2.41
CA GLY A 202 17.53 -19.63 -1.62
C GLY A 202 18.87 -19.89 -2.32
N ASP A 203 19.87 -20.31 -1.54
CA ASP A 203 21.20 -20.64 -2.04
C ASP A 203 21.29 -22.06 -2.65
N GLY A 204 20.26 -22.89 -2.44
CA GLY A 204 20.21 -24.27 -2.94
C GLY A 204 19.63 -24.39 -4.36
N PRO A 205 19.88 -25.53 -5.04
CA PRO A 205 19.33 -25.82 -6.36
C PRO A 205 17.89 -26.35 -6.34
N ASN A 206 17.23 -26.27 -5.19
CA ASN A 206 15.91 -26.85 -4.99
C ASN A 206 14.85 -25.76 -4.92
N VAL A 207 13.67 -26.07 -5.46
CA VAL A 207 12.45 -25.32 -5.15
C VAL A 207 11.76 -25.97 -3.95
N GLN A 208 11.52 -25.18 -2.93
CA GLN A 208 10.76 -25.58 -1.74
C GLN A 208 9.43 -24.85 -1.74
N VAL A 209 8.32 -25.58 -1.68
CA VAL A 209 6.97 -25.03 -1.59
C VAL A 209 6.40 -25.45 -0.25
N GLU A 210 6.12 -24.45 0.59
CA GLU A 210 5.35 -24.57 1.83
C GLU A 210 3.98 -23.93 1.58
N ALA A 211 2.93 -24.64 1.94
CA ALA A 211 1.54 -24.30 1.62
C ALA A 211 0.75 -24.32 2.92
N HIS A 212 0.14 -23.20 3.28
CA HIS A 212 -0.74 -23.07 4.44
C HIS A 212 -2.18 -22.89 3.97
N GLU A 213 -3.03 -23.88 4.22
CA GLU A 213 -4.42 -23.90 3.80
C GLU A 213 -5.32 -23.39 4.91
N VAL A 214 -6.27 -22.53 4.56
CA VAL A 214 -7.31 -22.04 5.46
C VAL A 214 -8.67 -22.26 4.81
N ALA A 215 -9.55 -22.99 5.49
CA ALA A 215 -10.89 -23.29 5.02
C ALA A 215 -11.94 -22.84 6.05
N TYR A 216 -13.04 -22.28 5.55
CA TYR A 216 -14.20 -21.89 6.36
C TYR A 216 -15.31 -22.93 6.20
N ALA A 217 -15.49 -23.79 7.20
CA ALA A 217 -16.40 -24.93 7.15
C ALA A 217 -17.01 -25.23 8.52
N ASP A 218 -18.17 -25.89 8.55
CA ASP A 218 -18.89 -26.18 9.80
C ASP A 218 -18.39 -27.46 10.50
N SER A 219 -17.47 -28.18 9.89
CA SER A 219 -16.81 -29.35 10.47
C SER A 219 -15.43 -29.64 9.88
N ASP A 220 -14.58 -30.32 10.64
CA ASP A 220 -13.26 -30.80 10.19
C ASP A 220 -13.35 -31.70 8.93
N THR A 221 -14.46 -32.40 8.75
CA THR A 221 -14.63 -33.32 7.61
C THR A 221 -14.89 -32.54 6.31
N GLU A 222 -15.62 -31.43 6.40
CA GLU A 222 -15.82 -30.52 5.27
C GLU A 222 -14.57 -29.72 4.97
N ALA A 223 -13.88 -29.22 6.01
CA ALA A 223 -12.59 -28.54 5.85
C ALA A 223 -11.58 -29.42 5.08
N LYS A 224 -11.49 -30.72 5.42
CA LYS A 224 -10.61 -31.68 4.70
C LYS A 224 -10.94 -31.85 3.23
N LYS A 225 -12.21 -31.74 2.83
CA LYS A 225 -12.60 -31.81 1.40
C LYS A 225 -12.10 -30.57 0.66
N ILE A 226 -12.23 -29.39 1.29
CA ILE A 226 -11.74 -28.11 0.75
C ILE A 226 -10.21 -28.17 0.62
N PHE A 227 -9.50 -28.57 1.69
CA PHE A 227 -8.05 -28.79 1.69
C PHE A 227 -7.58 -29.72 0.56
N SER A 228 -8.25 -30.86 0.39
CA SER A 228 -7.89 -31.79 -0.69
C SER A 228 -8.13 -31.24 -2.11
N ALA A 229 -9.05 -30.29 -2.27
CA ALA A 229 -9.35 -29.66 -3.54
C ALA A 229 -8.40 -28.49 -3.85
N GLU A 230 -7.89 -27.80 -2.83
CA GLU A 230 -7.00 -26.64 -2.98
C GLU A 230 -5.51 -26.99 -2.96
N ALA A 231 -5.16 -28.26 -2.72
CA ALA A 231 -3.79 -28.70 -2.57
C ALA A 231 -2.83 -28.19 -3.65
N ALA A 232 -1.64 -27.73 -3.23
CA ALA A 232 -0.61 -27.29 -4.15
C ALA A 232 0.00 -28.49 -4.90
N HIS A 233 0.04 -28.40 -6.23
CA HIS A 233 0.69 -29.38 -7.09
C HIS A 233 1.93 -28.80 -7.76
N VAL A 234 3.06 -29.49 -7.62
CA VAL A 234 4.33 -29.12 -8.27
C VAL A 234 4.61 -30.09 -9.41
N THR A 235 4.65 -29.58 -10.64
CA THR A 235 4.96 -30.35 -11.85
C THR A 235 6.23 -29.81 -12.50
N VAL A 236 7.20 -30.69 -12.74
CA VAL A 236 8.45 -30.34 -13.43
C VAL A 236 8.41 -30.85 -14.86
N SER A 237 8.49 -29.92 -15.82
CA SER A 237 8.48 -30.19 -17.25
C SER A 237 9.73 -29.59 -17.91
N GLY A 238 10.80 -30.37 -17.97
CA GLY A 238 12.07 -29.91 -18.55
C GLY A 238 12.69 -28.77 -17.75
N SER A 239 12.73 -27.56 -18.33
CA SER A 239 13.26 -26.33 -17.70
C SER A 239 12.20 -25.50 -16.98
N THR A 240 10.93 -25.92 -16.98
CA THR A 240 9.83 -25.18 -16.36
C THR A 240 9.27 -25.95 -15.17
N VAL A 241 9.09 -25.26 -14.05
CA VAL A 241 8.39 -25.78 -12.87
C VAL A 241 7.09 -25.04 -12.71
N LEU A 242 5.98 -25.78 -12.68
CA LEU A 242 4.65 -25.25 -12.44
C LEU A 242 4.25 -25.60 -11.00
N VAL A 243 3.96 -24.58 -10.19
CA VAL A 243 3.30 -24.69 -8.89
C VAL A 243 1.88 -24.18 -9.07
N LYS A 244 0.89 -25.07 -9.01
CA LYS A 244 -0.52 -24.73 -9.27
C LYS A 244 -1.42 -25.17 -8.11
N SER A 245 -2.39 -24.32 -7.76
CA SER A 245 -3.58 -24.67 -6.97
C SER A 245 -4.84 -24.43 -7.80
N GLU A 246 -5.89 -25.24 -7.59
CA GLU A 246 -7.18 -25.11 -8.32
C GLU A 246 -8.12 -24.06 -7.68
N GLY A 247 -7.92 -23.72 -6.39
CA GLY A 247 -8.72 -22.74 -5.64
C GLY A 247 -10.18 -23.19 -5.36
N HIS A 248 -10.73 -22.81 -4.20
CA HIS A 248 -12.09 -23.11 -3.79
C HIS A 248 -12.79 -21.87 -3.22
N ASP A 249 -14.13 -21.81 -3.32
CA ASP A 249 -14.88 -20.60 -2.94
C ASP A 249 -14.86 -20.29 -1.43
N SER A 250 -14.68 -21.32 -0.62
CA SER A 250 -14.62 -21.25 0.85
C SER A 250 -13.23 -21.50 1.44
N GLY A 251 -12.20 -21.42 0.60
CA GLY A 251 -10.81 -21.68 0.99
C GLY A 251 -9.84 -20.61 0.46
N ARG A 252 -8.65 -20.60 1.07
CA ARG A 252 -7.48 -19.85 0.61
C ARG A 252 -6.22 -20.65 0.90
N LEU A 253 -5.22 -20.49 0.03
CA LEU A 253 -3.94 -21.17 0.13
C LEU A 253 -2.82 -20.14 0.13
N ASP A 254 -2.15 -19.97 1.26
CA ASP A 254 -1.00 -19.10 1.37
C ASP A 254 0.26 -19.89 0.98
N LEU A 255 0.95 -19.44 -0.06
CA LEU A 255 2.13 -20.11 -0.62
C LEU A 255 3.42 -19.39 -0.21
N ARG A 256 4.36 -20.16 0.30
CA ARG A 256 5.75 -19.75 0.50
C ARG A 256 6.67 -20.58 -0.37
N VAL A 257 7.22 -19.95 -1.39
CA VAL A 257 8.07 -20.60 -2.39
C VAL A 257 9.50 -20.08 -2.25
N THR A 258 10.42 -20.99 -1.95
CA THR A 258 11.85 -20.71 -2.00
C THR A 258 12.41 -21.20 -3.32
N VAL A 259 13.04 -20.32 -4.10
CA VAL A 259 13.54 -20.58 -5.45
C VAL A 259 15.04 -20.38 -5.54
N PRO A 260 15.79 -21.08 -6.43
CA PRO A 260 17.20 -20.78 -6.65
C PRO A 260 17.39 -19.36 -7.22
N LYS A 261 18.46 -18.66 -6.82
CA LYS A 261 18.78 -17.31 -7.32
C LYS A 261 18.86 -17.20 -8.85
N SER A 262 19.25 -18.27 -9.54
CA SER A 262 19.33 -18.31 -11.01
C SER A 262 17.97 -18.41 -11.71
N ALA A 263 16.91 -18.76 -10.99
CA ALA A 263 15.60 -19.01 -11.58
C ALA A 263 14.89 -17.70 -11.96
N GLN A 264 14.13 -17.74 -13.05
CA GLN A 264 13.19 -16.69 -13.40
C GLN A 264 11.83 -17.04 -12.81
N VAL A 265 11.16 -16.08 -12.18
CA VAL A 265 9.86 -16.31 -11.52
C VAL A 265 8.75 -15.67 -12.33
N THR A 266 7.68 -16.43 -12.57
CA THR A 266 6.43 -15.94 -13.13
C THR A 266 5.29 -16.27 -12.17
N THR A 267 4.65 -15.26 -11.59
CA THR A 267 3.56 -15.45 -10.63
C THR A 267 2.26 -14.93 -11.20
N THR A 268 1.22 -15.76 -11.18
CA THR A 268 -0.17 -15.37 -11.46
C THR A 268 -0.99 -15.56 -10.21
N ALA A 269 -1.34 -14.45 -9.56
CA ALA A 269 -2.13 -14.40 -8.33
C ALA A 269 -3.54 -13.86 -8.64
N GLY A 270 -4.57 -14.57 -8.17
CA GLY A 270 -5.96 -14.13 -8.32
C GLY A 270 -6.39 -13.16 -7.23
N ARG A 271 -6.37 -13.61 -5.97
CA ARG A 271 -6.70 -12.80 -4.79
C ARG A 271 -5.72 -13.06 -3.68
N GLY A 272 -4.90 -12.07 -3.35
CA GLY A 272 -3.91 -12.16 -2.27
C GLY A 272 -2.68 -11.35 -2.60
N ASP A 273 -1.88 -11.08 -1.59
CA ASP A 273 -0.71 -10.24 -1.73
C ASP A 273 0.46 -11.03 -2.32
N VAL A 274 1.25 -10.39 -3.18
CA VAL A 274 2.44 -11.00 -3.78
C VAL A 274 3.68 -10.31 -3.24
N THR A 275 4.50 -11.08 -2.52
CA THR A 275 5.81 -10.62 -2.05
C THR A 275 6.91 -11.38 -2.77
N ALA A 276 7.91 -10.68 -3.29
CA ALA A 276 9.08 -11.30 -3.90
C ALA A 276 10.37 -10.65 -3.41
N ALA A 277 11.33 -11.46 -2.96
CA ALA A 277 12.56 -10.98 -2.37
C ALA A 277 13.81 -11.74 -2.83
N GLY A 278 14.89 -11.00 -3.13
CA GLY A 278 16.23 -11.56 -3.34
C GLY A 278 16.44 -12.28 -4.67
N LEU A 279 15.53 -12.12 -5.64
CA LEU A 279 15.61 -12.83 -6.93
C LEU A 279 16.80 -12.36 -7.77
N GLY A 280 17.42 -13.30 -8.51
CA GLY A 280 18.64 -13.03 -9.27
C GLY A 280 18.44 -12.81 -10.77
N ASN A 281 17.28 -13.20 -11.33
CA ASN A 281 17.03 -13.18 -12.77
C ASN A 281 15.64 -12.58 -13.13
N GLY A 282 15.23 -11.55 -12.38
CA GLY A 282 13.98 -10.83 -12.60
C GLY A 282 12.71 -11.58 -12.18
N ALA A 283 11.57 -10.94 -12.42
CA ALA A 283 10.25 -11.48 -12.10
C ALA A 283 9.16 -10.94 -13.04
N THR A 284 8.20 -11.79 -13.39
CA THR A 284 6.97 -11.38 -14.07
C THR A 284 5.78 -11.70 -13.16
N ILE A 285 5.01 -10.69 -12.77
CA ILE A 285 3.91 -10.85 -11.81
C ILE A 285 2.63 -10.34 -12.46
N THR A 286 1.60 -11.17 -12.43
CA THR A 286 0.24 -10.80 -12.79
C THR A 286 -0.63 -10.97 -11.56
N ALA A 287 -1.14 -9.87 -11.02
CA ALA A 287 -2.05 -9.90 -9.88
C ALA A 287 -3.40 -9.32 -10.29
N ALA A 288 -4.47 -10.06 -10.00
CA ALA A 288 -5.82 -9.53 -10.23
C ALA A 288 -6.29 -8.65 -9.08
N HIS A 289 -6.11 -9.09 -7.83
CA HIS A 289 -6.41 -8.35 -6.60
C HIS A 289 -5.31 -8.60 -5.55
N GLY A 290 -4.95 -7.57 -4.79
CA GLY A 290 -3.93 -7.62 -3.72
C GLY A 290 -2.73 -6.71 -3.98
N ASP A 291 -1.91 -6.55 -2.95
CA ASP A 291 -0.73 -5.68 -2.98
C ASP A 291 0.49 -6.42 -3.50
N ILE A 292 1.41 -5.70 -4.14
CA ILE A 292 2.67 -6.25 -4.64
C ILE A 292 3.83 -5.57 -3.97
N HIS A 293 4.66 -6.35 -3.28
CA HIS A 293 5.91 -5.87 -2.68
C HIS A 293 7.12 -6.63 -3.21
N LEU A 294 8.00 -5.91 -3.88
CA LEU A 294 9.27 -6.42 -4.41
C LEU A 294 10.45 -5.81 -3.66
N SER A 295 11.42 -6.65 -3.29
CA SER A 295 12.63 -6.20 -2.61
C SER A 295 13.87 -6.91 -3.13
N THR A 296 14.94 -6.15 -3.37
CA THR A 296 16.25 -6.68 -3.73
C THR A 296 16.19 -7.64 -4.93
N ILE A 297 15.74 -7.13 -6.08
CA ILE A 297 15.59 -7.92 -7.32
C ILE A 297 16.74 -7.56 -8.27
N ASN A 298 17.44 -8.57 -8.76
CA ASN A 298 18.42 -8.42 -9.83
C ASN A 298 17.80 -8.92 -11.13
N GLY A 299 17.88 -8.11 -12.20
CA GLY A 299 17.17 -8.37 -13.45
C GLY A 299 15.85 -7.60 -13.55
N SER A 300 15.21 -7.68 -14.73
CA SER A 300 14.03 -6.89 -15.04
C SER A 300 12.76 -7.42 -14.37
N VAL A 301 11.87 -6.50 -14.02
CA VAL A 301 10.60 -6.75 -13.37
C VAL A 301 9.46 -6.29 -14.27
N GLN A 302 8.49 -7.17 -14.50
CA GLN A 302 7.26 -6.84 -15.19
C GLN A 302 6.07 -7.14 -14.28
N VAL A 303 5.20 -6.16 -14.09
CA VAL A 303 4.00 -6.26 -13.25
C VAL A 303 2.77 -5.86 -14.04
N HIS A 304 1.76 -6.72 -14.05
CA HIS A 304 0.47 -6.47 -14.68
C HIS A 304 -0.66 -6.54 -13.64
N PHE A 305 -1.39 -5.43 -13.46
CA PHE A 305 -2.59 -5.33 -12.62
C PHE A 305 -3.84 -5.48 -13.47
N SER A 306 -4.57 -6.60 -13.34
CA SER A 306 -5.67 -6.89 -14.27
C SER A 306 -7.03 -6.34 -13.86
N THR A 307 -7.29 -6.05 -12.58
CA THR A 307 -8.66 -5.69 -12.14
C THR A 307 -8.74 -4.69 -10.99
N ASP A 308 -8.03 -4.93 -9.89
CA ASP A 308 -8.15 -4.10 -8.68
C ASP A 308 -7.22 -2.88 -8.66
N LYS A 309 -7.33 -2.08 -7.59
CA LYS A 309 -6.41 -1.00 -7.22
C LYS A 309 -5.50 -1.44 -6.07
N GLY A 310 -4.70 -2.48 -6.27
CA GLY A 310 -3.68 -2.85 -5.29
C GLY A 310 -2.60 -1.78 -5.18
N ASP A 311 -1.84 -1.81 -4.09
CA ASP A 311 -0.64 -0.98 -3.92
C ASP A 311 0.58 -1.70 -4.52
N PHE A 312 1.46 -0.94 -5.16
CA PHE A 312 2.71 -1.47 -5.72
C PHE A 312 3.91 -0.84 -5.04
N SER A 313 4.77 -1.67 -4.44
CA SER A 313 6.06 -1.23 -3.91
C SER A 313 7.21 -2.05 -4.51
N ALA A 314 8.24 -1.36 -5.00
CA ALA A 314 9.47 -1.98 -5.44
C ALA A 314 10.68 -1.24 -4.87
N HIS A 315 11.52 -1.96 -4.15
CA HIS A 315 12.73 -1.44 -3.52
C HIS A 315 13.96 -2.21 -4.00
N GLN A 316 15.05 -1.50 -4.33
CA GLN A 316 16.33 -2.08 -4.72
C GLN A 316 16.23 -3.02 -5.93
N VAL A 317 15.90 -2.47 -7.09
CA VAL A 317 15.84 -3.23 -8.34
C VAL A 317 17.02 -2.88 -9.25
N ASN A 318 17.88 -3.86 -9.50
CA ASN A 318 19.02 -3.77 -10.41
C ASN A 318 18.61 -4.22 -11.83
N GLY A 319 17.59 -3.58 -12.40
CA GLY A 319 17.03 -3.90 -13.71
C GLY A 319 15.88 -2.96 -14.08
N ASP A 320 15.29 -3.16 -15.25
CA ASP A 320 14.16 -2.35 -15.71
C ASP A 320 12.88 -2.74 -14.97
N VAL A 321 12.02 -1.76 -14.68
CA VAL A 321 10.71 -1.97 -14.06
C VAL A 321 9.63 -1.50 -15.01
N THR A 322 8.79 -2.43 -15.45
CA THR A 322 7.58 -2.13 -16.23
C THR A 322 6.36 -2.50 -15.40
N ALA A 323 5.49 -1.54 -15.14
CA ALA A 323 4.23 -1.77 -14.42
C ALA A 323 3.07 -1.24 -15.26
N ASP A 324 2.06 -2.07 -15.47
CA ASP A 324 0.89 -1.70 -16.25
C ASP A 324 -0.42 -2.13 -15.59
N GLY A 325 -1.48 -1.35 -15.82
CA GLY A 325 -2.81 -1.59 -15.27
C GLY A 325 -3.30 -0.50 -14.31
N ARG A 326 -3.98 -0.89 -13.23
CA ARG A 326 -4.56 0.05 -12.26
C ARG A 326 -3.91 -0.14 -10.90
N CYS A 327 -3.44 0.95 -10.30
CA CYS A 327 -2.75 0.95 -9.01
C CYS A 327 -3.40 2.00 -8.10
N ASN A 328 -3.50 1.72 -6.80
CA ASN A 328 -3.86 2.76 -5.85
C ASN A 328 -2.61 3.58 -5.49
N ASP A 329 -1.74 3.08 -4.63
CA ASP A 329 -0.47 3.73 -4.30
C ASP A 329 0.72 3.07 -5.01
N LEU A 330 1.69 3.87 -5.45
CA LEU A 330 2.89 3.40 -6.15
C LEU A 330 4.14 3.92 -5.42
N THR A 331 4.99 3.02 -4.92
CA THR A 331 6.26 3.37 -4.28
C THR A 331 7.44 2.70 -4.99
N LEU A 332 8.33 3.49 -5.59
CA LEU A 332 9.53 2.99 -6.25
C LEU A 332 10.77 3.61 -5.63
N SER A 333 11.70 2.79 -5.12
CA SER A 333 12.93 3.28 -4.51
C SER A 333 14.16 2.49 -4.91
N GLU A 334 15.28 3.18 -5.11
CA GLU A 334 16.59 2.60 -5.45
C GLU A 334 16.55 1.71 -6.70
N ILE A 335 16.00 2.24 -7.80
CA ILE A 335 15.91 1.52 -9.09
C ILE A 335 17.00 1.99 -10.04
N LYS A 336 17.72 1.03 -10.63
CA LYS A 336 18.84 1.33 -11.55
C LYS A 336 18.50 1.30 -13.03
N GLY A 337 17.51 0.50 -13.42
CA GLY A 337 17.09 0.39 -14.81
C GLY A 337 16.04 1.43 -15.20
N LYS A 338 15.55 1.30 -16.42
CA LYS A 338 14.46 2.12 -16.95
C LYS A 338 13.16 1.79 -16.22
N ILE A 339 12.38 2.81 -15.90
CA ILE A 339 11.04 2.69 -15.34
C ILE A 339 10.01 3.08 -16.39
N THR A 340 9.04 2.20 -16.62
CA THR A 340 7.86 2.51 -17.45
C THR A 340 6.60 2.11 -16.68
N VAL A 341 5.81 3.10 -16.31
CA VAL A 341 4.51 2.91 -15.64
C VAL A 341 3.42 3.36 -16.60
N SER A 342 2.46 2.50 -16.88
CA SER A 342 1.38 2.80 -17.83
C SER A 342 0.03 2.33 -17.32
N GLY A 343 -0.86 3.29 -17.05
CA GLY A 343 -2.20 2.99 -16.56
C GLY A 343 -2.74 4.05 -15.61
N ASP A 344 -3.81 3.74 -14.88
CA ASP A 344 -4.43 4.69 -13.97
C ASP A 344 -3.91 4.53 -12.55
N LEU A 345 -3.46 5.64 -11.96
CA LEU A 345 -2.97 5.73 -10.58
C LEU A 345 -4.01 6.55 -9.78
N PHE A 346 -4.60 5.93 -8.76
CA PHE A 346 -5.73 6.55 -8.01
C PHE A 346 -5.31 7.23 -6.71
N GLY A 347 -4.22 6.77 -6.12
CA GLY A 347 -3.67 7.26 -4.87
C GLY A 347 -2.37 8.04 -5.06
N THR A 348 -1.44 7.86 -4.14
CA THR A 348 -0.17 8.59 -4.06
C THR A 348 0.92 7.83 -4.81
N VAL A 349 1.72 8.55 -5.59
CA VAL A 349 2.94 8.01 -6.18
C VAL A 349 4.15 8.62 -5.48
N HIS A 350 5.01 7.78 -4.94
CA HIS A 350 6.29 8.16 -4.38
C HIS A 350 7.42 7.48 -5.15
N MET A 351 8.38 8.26 -5.61
CA MET A 351 9.58 7.75 -6.28
C MET A 351 10.82 8.39 -5.69
N GLU A 352 11.86 7.61 -5.40
CA GLU A 352 13.11 8.14 -4.87
C GLU A 352 14.34 7.39 -5.39
N SER A 353 15.46 8.10 -5.53
CA SER A 353 16.77 7.51 -5.87
C SER A 353 16.75 6.64 -7.13
N LEU A 354 16.20 7.17 -8.22
CA LEU A 354 16.11 6.50 -9.52
C LEU A 354 17.25 6.95 -10.43
N THR A 355 18.05 6.01 -10.91
CA THR A 355 19.22 6.31 -11.77
C THR A 355 19.01 6.03 -13.25
N GLY A 356 17.88 5.40 -13.61
CA GLY A 356 17.47 5.21 -15.00
C GLY A 356 16.37 6.18 -15.44
N PRO A 357 16.06 6.21 -16.75
CA PRO A 357 14.99 7.04 -17.28
C PRO A 357 13.62 6.57 -16.79
N VAL A 358 12.77 7.53 -16.47
CA VAL A 358 11.42 7.30 -15.93
C VAL A 358 10.40 7.80 -16.95
N HIS A 359 9.44 6.94 -17.28
CA HIS A 359 8.26 7.29 -18.06
C HIS A 359 7.01 6.86 -17.30
N LEU A 360 6.17 7.83 -16.97
CA LEU A 360 4.89 7.61 -16.31
C LEU A 360 3.79 8.14 -17.23
N HIS A 361 2.88 7.26 -17.61
CA HIS A 361 1.76 7.59 -18.49
C HIS A 361 0.45 7.18 -17.81
N THR A 362 -0.38 8.18 -17.51
CA THR A 362 -1.74 8.00 -16.97
C THR A 362 -2.75 8.75 -17.82
N SER A 363 -4.04 8.56 -17.56
CA SER A 363 -5.12 9.30 -18.23
C SER A 363 -5.07 10.82 -18.03
N VAL A 364 -4.46 11.30 -16.95
CA VAL A 364 -4.44 12.73 -16.57
C VAL A 364 -3.05 13.36 -16.55
N THR A 365 -2.00 12.54 -16.49
CA THR A 365 -0.61 13.00 -16.33
C THR A 365 0.34 12.11 -17.13
N ASP A 366 1.13 12.72 -18.01
CA ASP A 366 2.25 12.12 -18.74
C ASP A 366 3.54 12.80 -18.29
N MET A 367 4.54 12.02 -17.88
CA MET A 367 5.80 12.52 -17.34
C MET A 367 7.00 11.72 -17.81
N GLN A 368 8.10 12.41 -18.10
CA GLN A 368 9.38 11.85 -18.48
C GLN A 368 10.51 12.55 -17.74
N PHE A 369 11.41 11.76 -17.15
CA PHE A 369 12.64 12.21 -16.49
C PHE A 369 13.84 11.41 -17.02
N GLY A 370 14.99 12.07 -17.13
CA GLY A 370 16.25 11.38 -17.44
C GLY A 370 16.75 10.53 -16.27
N GLU A 371 16.86 11.16 -15.10
CA GLU A 371 17.18 10.52 -13.82
C GLU A 371 16.47 11.27 -12.69
N LEU A 372 16.15 10.61 -11.59
CA LEU A 372 15.57 11.21 -10.39
C LEU A 372 16.37 10.80 -9.14
N PRO A 373 17.56 11.41 -8.89
CA PRO A 373 18.35 11.11 -7.71
C PRO A 373 17.69 11.53 -6.39
N GLY A 374 16.88 12.58 -6.41
CA GLY A 374 16.07 12.99 -5.26
C GLY A 374 14.78 12.22 -5.16
N ASP A 375 13.68 12.93 -4.94
CA ASP A 375 12.35 12.38 -4.72
C ASP A 375 11.29 13.04 -5.59
N MET A 376 10.22 12.30 -5.82
CA MET A 376 9.00 12.75 -6.45
C MET A 376 7.82 12.29 -5.60
N THR A 377 6.85 13.18 -5.45
CA THR A 377 5.51 12.85 -4.94
C THR A 377 4.47 13.36 -5.93
N LEU A 378 3.58 12.47 -6.36
CA LEU A 378 2.43 12.81 -7.19
C LEU A 378 1.17 12.39 -6.44
N ASP A 379 0.38 13.38 -6.08
CA ASP A 379 -0.92 13.26 -5.43
C ASP A 379 -2.03 13.66 -6.43
N PRO A 380 -3.32 13.48 -6.09
CA PRO A 380 -4.41 13.97 -6.92
C PRO A 380 -4.34 15.47 -7.23
N GLU A 381 -3.88 16.30 -6.29
CA GLU A 381 -3.85 17.76 -6.38
C GLU A 381 -2.47 18.34 -6.70
N ASP A 382 -1.40 17.73 -6.20
CA ASP A 382 -0.04 18.29 -6.27
C ASP A 382 0.90 17.31 -6.99
N LEU A 383 1.86 17.87 -7.71
CA LEU A 383 3.02 17.17 -8.25
C LEU A 383 4.27 17.89 -7.75
N ARG A 384 5.09 17.22 -6.94
CA ARG A 384 6.37 17.75 -6.48
C ARG A 384 7.51 16.88 -6.97
N VAL A 385 8.53 17.53 -7.51
CA VAL A 385 9.76 16.88 -7.95
C VAL A 385 10.93 17.64 -7.38
N THR A 386 11.79 16.93 -6.65
CA THR A 386 13.00 17.47 -6.04
C THR A 386 14.21 16.75 -6.62
N GLU A 387 15.17 17.52 -7.17
CA GLU A 387 16.41 16.99 -7.73
C GLU A 387 16.19 15.94 -8.84
N ALA A 388 15.79 16.43 -10.02
CA ALA A 388 15.77 15.65 -11.26
C ALA A 388 16.91 16.06 -12.19
N LYS A 389 17.45 15.13 -12.97
CA LYS A 389 18.54 15.38 -13.93
C LYS A 389 18.15 14.94 -15.34
N GLY A 390 18.68 15.67 -16.33
CA GLY A 390 18.38 15.43 -17.74
C GLY A 390 17.11 16.17 -18.18
N ASN A 391 16.54 15.73 -19.31
CA ASN A 391 15.33 16.33 -19.86
C ASN A 391 14.12 15.96 -19.00
N VAL A 392 13.37 16.97 -18.56
CA VAL A 392 12.12 16.82 -17.81
C VAL A 392 10.97 17.28 -18.68
N ARG A 393 10.02 16.38 -18.95
CA ARG A 393 8.78 16.70 -19.68
C ARG A 393 7.59 16.29 -18.83
N ILE A 394 6.71 17.23 -18.55
CA ILE A 394 5.51 17.00 -17.74
C ILE A 394 4.32 17.61 -18.48
N THR A 395 3.28 16.79 -18.69
CA THR A 395 1.99 17.23 -19.21
C THR A 395 0.91 16.75 -18.24
N THR A 396 0.16 17.68 -17.66
CA THR A 396 -0.88 17.41 -16.66
C THR A 396 -2.12 18.28 -16.94
N HIS A 397 -3.24 17.95 -16.31
CA HIS A 397 -4.50 18.68 -16.47
C HIS A 397 -4.77 19.69 -15.35
N SER A 398 -4.64 19.29 -14.08
CA SER A 398 -5.16 20.12 -12.98
C SER A 398 -4.34 19.94 -11.70
N LYS A 399 -3.01 19.96 -11.82
CA LYS A 399 -2.12 19.74 -10.66
C LYS A 399 -1.27 20.96 -10.39
N ASN A 400 -1.06 21.29 -9.12
CA ASN A 400 -0.03 22.26 -8.76
C ASN A 400 1.33 21.59 -8.92
N VAL A 401 2.10 22.05 -9.89
CA VAL A 401 3.41 21.51 -10.22
C VAL A 401 4.47 22.33 -9.51
N ASP A 402 5.24 21.71 -8.62
CA ASP A 402 6.41 22.30 -7.96
C ASP A 402 7.68 21.52 -8.32
N LEU A 403 8.54 22.12 -9.13
CA LEU A 403 9.78 21.54 -9.58
C LEU A 403 10.95 22.28 -8.94
N SER A 404 11.70 21.59 -8.07
CA SER A 404 12.83 22.15 -7.37
C SER A 404 14.13 21.43 -7.70
N GLN A 405 15.21 22.21 -7.87
CA GLN A 405 16.55 21.71 -8.19
C GLN A 405 16.60 20.87 -9.47
N ILE A 406 15.97 21.34 -10.54
CA ILE A 406 15.96 20.62 -11.83
C ILE A 406 17.22 20.93 -12.63
N TYR A 407 17.98 19.90 -12.97
CA TYR A 407 19.23 19.98 -13.73
C TYR A 407 19.02 19.55 -15.18
N GLY A 408 18.59 20.48 -16.03
CA GLY A 408 18.43 20.24 -17.46
C GLY A 408 17.30 21.03 -18.09
N ASP A 409 16.94 20.64 -19.31
CA ASP A 409 15.81 21.24 -20.03
C ASP A 409 14.49 20.78 -19.40
N THR A 410 13.56 21.72 -19.22
CA THR A 410 12.29 21.51 -18.55
C THR A 410 11.15 21.98 -19.44
N TYR A 411 10.24 21.07 -19.78
CA TYR A 411 8.98 21.34 -20.46
C TYR A 411 7.82 21.01 -19.52
N VAL A 412 6.98 21.99 -19.20
CA VAL A 412 5.78 21.80 -18.39
C VAL A 412 4.58 22.35 -19.14
N GLU A 413 3.56 21.53 -19.28
CA GLU A 413 2.26 21.91 -19.77
C GLU A 413 1.21 21.47 -18.75
N ASP A 414 0.55 22.42 -18.13
CA ASP A 414 -0.62 22.16 -17.29
C ASP A 414 -1.83 22.90 -17.84
N ARG A 415 -3.03 22.55 -17.39
CA ARG A 415 -4.25 23.18 -17.86
C ARG A 415 -4.90 24.07 -16.81
N ASP A 416 -4.84 23.81 -15.51
CA ASP A 416 -5.61 24.56 -14.50
C ASP A 416 -4.86 24.85 -13.18
N GLY A 417 -3.70 24.24 -12.95
CA GLY A 417 -2.90 24.32 -11.73
C GLY A 417 -1.70 25.27 -11.83
N ASN A 418 -1.19 25.67 -10.67
CA ASN A 418 -0.04 26.57 -10.58
C ASN A 418 1.25 25.84 -10.96
N ILE A 419 2.18 26.54 -11.60
CA ILE A 419 3.48 25.97 -11.99
C ILE A 419 4.60 26.77 -11.32
N SER A 420 5.37 26.11 -10.45
CA SER A 420 6.57 26.63 -9.81
C SER A 420 7.78 25.86 -10.34
N ILE A 421 8.79 26.57 -10.88
CA ILE A 421 10.02 25.96 -11.39
C ILE A 421 11.24 26.68 -10.82
N ALA A 422 12.09 25.94 -10.11
CA ALA A 422 13.36 26.38 -9.58
C ALA A 422 14.50 25.52 -10.18
N PRO A 423 15.09 25.93 -11.33
CA PRO A 423 16.16 25.18 -11.97
C PRO A 423 17.47 25.26 -11.17
N ALA A 424 18.33 24.27 -11.36
CA ALA A 424 19.69 24.24 -10.86
C ALA A 424 20.68 23.90 -11.99
N GLY A 425 21.89 24.49 -11.98
CA GLY A 425 22.86 24.28 -13.07
C GLY A 425 22.44 24.89 -14.42
N PRO A 426 22.83 24.29 -15.56
CA PRO A 426 22.36 24.69 -16.89
C PRO A 426 20.89 24.29 -17.12
N TYR A 427 20.09 25.19 -17.69
CA TYR A 427 18.65 24.97 -17.89
C TYR A 427 18.15 25.63 -19.18
N SER A 428 17.07 25.09 -19.72
CA SER A 428 16.13 25.77 -20.60
C SER A 428 14.72 25.47 -20.10
N ILE A 429 13.83 26.46 -20.11
CA ILE A 429 12.48 26.29 -19.56
C ILE A 429 11.45 26.65 -20.61
N GLN A 430 10.50 25.76 -20.82
CA GLN A 430 9.27 26.02 -21.55
C GLN A 430 8.09 25.64 -20.64
N ALA A 431 7.31 26.64 -20.25
CA ALA A 431 6.13 26.43 -19.41
C ALA A 431 4.90 27.05 -20.08
N SER A 432 3.82 26.27 -20.18
CA SER A 432 2.55 26.74 -20.72
C SER A 432 1.38 26.32 -19.85
N SER A 433 0.43 27.25 -19.63
CA SER A 433 -0.89 26.97 -19.10
C SER A 433 -1.97 27.48 -20.04
N SER A 434 -3.08 26.74 -20.16
CA SER A 434 -4.14 26.99 -21.17
C SER A 434 -5.52 27.30 -20.60
N SER A 435 -5.81 27.00 -19.33
CA SER A 435 -7.03 27.43 -18.67
C SER A 435 -6.81 27.69 -17.16
N GLY A 436 -7.87 28.11 -16.46
CA GLY A 436 -7.82 28.33 -15.01
C GLY A 436 -7.00 29.57 -14.59
N ASN A 437 -7.18 30.00 -13.34
CA ASN A 437 -6.35 31.05 -12.71
C ASN A 437 -5.00 30.44 -12.30
N ALA A 438 -4.18 30.06 -13.28
CA ALA A 438 -2.92 29.36 -13.06
C ALA A 438 -1.75 30.36 -13.02
N ASP A 439 -1.15 30.53 -11.85
CA ASP A 439 0.04 31.35 -11.67
C ASP A 439 1.29 30.56 -12.11
N LEU A 440 2.17 31.22 -12.87
CA LEU A 440 3.46 30.68 -13.28
C LEU A 440 4.58 31.42 -12.56
N GLU A 441 5.30 30.70 -11.72
CA GLU A 441 6.45 31.20 -10.97
C GLU A 441 7.74 30.51 -11.40
N ILE A 442 8.75 31.31 -11.78
CA ILE A 442 10.09 30.81 -12.06
C ILE A 442 11.06 31.48 -11.10
N THR A 443 11.73 30.67 -10.29
CA THR A 443 12.72 31.11 -9.32
C THR A 443 14.14 30.84 -9.84
N LEU A 444 14.76 31.87 -10.41
CA LEU A 444 16.06 31.75 -11.06
C LEU A 444 17.22 31.92 -10.06
N PRO A 445 18.34 31.19 -10.24
CA PRO A 445 19.52 31.37 -9.40
C PRO A 445 20.12 32.79 -9.55
N PRO A 446 20.87 33.32 -8.56
CA PRO A 446 21.32 34.70 -8.54
C PRO A 446 22.32 35.05 -9.66
N ASN A 447 22.97 34.04 -10.23
CA ASN A 447 23.88 34.09 -11.38
C ASN A 447 23.20 33.64 -12.70
N ALA A 448 21.87 33.72 -12.78
CA ALA A 448 21.11 33.34 -13.96
C ALA A 448 21.57 34.08 -15.22
N SER A 449 21.51 33.37 -16.35
CA SER A 449 21.88 33.88 -17.67
C SER A 449 20.92 33.31 -18.71
N ALA A 450 19.85 34.05 -19.00
CA ALA A 450 18.74 33.56 -19.83
C ALA A 450 18.14 34.68 -20.70
N THR A 451 17.67 34.31 -21.90
CA THR A 451 16.74 35.14 -22.68
C THR A 451 15.32 34.76 -22.30
N VAL A 452 14.53 35.74 -21.89
CA VAL A 452 13.16 35.55 -21.43
C VAL A 452 12.20 36.06 -22.50
N ASP A 453 11.23 35.21 -22.83
CA ASP A 453 10.05 35.53 -23.63
C ASP A 453 8.83 34.98 -22.91
N GLY A 454 7.94 35.86 -22.46
CA GLY A 454 6.77 35.49 -21.67
C GLY A 454 5.53 36.27 -22.08
N ARG A 455 4.37 35.64 -21.98
CA ARG A 455 3.07 36.27 -22.26
C ARG A 455 1.97 35.79 -21.32
N THR A 456 1.09 36.71 -20.91
CA THR A 456 -0.19 36.44 -20.24
C THR A 456 -1.30 37.24 -20.92
N ARG A 457 -2.48 36.65 -21.15
CA ARG A 457 -3.62 37.38 -21.73
C ARG A 457 -4.46 38.10 -20.68
N ASN A 458 -4.60 37.53 -19.48
CA ASN A 458 -5.36 38.11 -18.38
C ASN A 458 -4.66 37.82 -17.04
N GLY A 459 -3.75 38.71 -16.65
CA GLY A 459 -2.98 38.61 -15.41
C GLY A 459 -1.86 39.64 -15.36
N ASP A 460 -1.14 39.69 -14.25
CA ASP A 460 0.00 40.58 -14.06
C ASP A 460 1.33 39.87 -14.34
N ILE A 461 2.34 40.64 -14.77
CA ILE A 461 3.71 40.14 -14.86
C ILE A 461 4.57 40.89 -13.86
N MET A 462 5.29 40.16 -13.02
CA MET A 462 6.25 40.70 -12.05
C MET A 462 7.63 40.07 -12.27
N SER A 463 8.68 40.88 -12.19
CA SER A 463 10.06 40.38 -12.27
C SER A 463 10.99 41.13 -11.33
N ASP A 464 11.84 40.38 -10.64
CA ASP A 464 12.96 40.93 -9.86
C ASP A 464 14.14 41.34 -10.75
N TYR A 465 14.07 41.02 -12.05
CA TYR A 465 15.08 41.35 -13.05
C TYR A 465 14.63 42.56 -13.90
N PRO A 466 15.57 43.39 -14.39
CA PRO A 466 15.25 44.56 -15.21
C PRO A 466 14.84 44.14 -16.64
N LEU A 467 13.64 43.57 -16.78
CA LEU A 467 13.05 43.10 -18.03
C LEU A 467 12.02 44.11 -18.56
N THR A 468 11.78 44.13 -19.86
CA THR A 468 10.79 45.02 -20.49
C THR A 468 9.42 44.35 -20.48
N ILE A 469 8.46 44.97 -19.78
CA ILE A 469 7.06 44.52 -19.72
C ILE A 469 6.22 45.51 -20.52
N ASN A 470 5.42 45.00 -21.47
CA ASN A 470 4.55 45.81 -22.33
C ASN A 470 3.12 45.24 -22.34
N GLY A 471 2.13 46.10 -22.59
CA GLY A 471 0.72 45.73 -22.73
C GLY A 471 -0.13 46.08 -21.51
N GLU A 472 -1.44 46.23 -21.72
CA GLU A 472 -2.42 46.52 -20.66
C GLU A 472 -3.22 45.26 -20.31
N GLU A 473 -4.07 44.79 -21.23
CA GLU A 473 -4.87 43.56 -21.07
C GLU A 473 -4.00 42.32 -21.31
N SER A 474 -3.49 42.14 -22.53
CA SER A 474 -2.47 41.13 -22.82
C SER A 474 -1.07 41.68 -22.56
N LYS A 475 -0.39 41.14 -21.56
CA LYS A 475 0.96 41.55 -21.15
C LYS A 475 2.01 40.62 -21.72
N THR A 476 3.14 41.20 -22.09
CA THR A 476 4.31 40.49 -22.59
C THR A 476 5.54 40.92 -21.81
N ILE A 477 6.44 39.99 -21.56
CA ILE A 477 7.74 40.24 -20.94
C ILE A 477 8.84 39.72 -21.84
N THR A 478 9.77 40.60 -22.18
CA THR A 478 10.92 40.25 -23.01
C THR A 478 12.18 40.87 -22.44
N GLY A 479 13.30 40.18 -22.61
CA GLY A 479 14.59 40.73 -22.25
C GLY A 479 15.65 39.66 -22.04
N LYS A 480 16.82 40.14 -21.65
CA LYS A 480 18.01 39.32 -21.47
C LYS A 480 18.53 39.50 -20.05
N ILE A 481 18.68 38.39 -19.34
CA ILE A 481 19.33 38.30 -18.04
C ILE A 481 20.76 37.81 -18.28
N GLY A 482 21.75 38.54 -17.77
CA GLY A 482 23.17 38.17 -17.90
C GLY A 482 23.60 38.00 -19.37
N ASN A 483 24.26 36.88 -19.68
CA ASN A 483 24.78 36.59 -21.02
C ASN A 483 23.74 35.94 -21.95
N GLY A 484 22.56 35.55 -21.45
CA GLY A 484 21.48 34.95 -22.21
C GLY A 484 21.81 33.57 -22.78
N ASN A 485 22.38 32.68 -21.97
CA ASN A 485 22.82 31.35 -22.40
C ASN A 485 21.68 30.32 -22.41
N ALA A 486 20.67 30.52 -21.57
CA ALA A 486 19.47 29.71 -21.48
C ALA A 486 18.28 30.38 -22.20
N LYS A 487 17.29 29.60 -22.62
CA LYS A 487 16.01 30.12 -23.12
C LYS A 487 14.90 29.84 -22.11
N ILE A 488 14.12 30.86 -21.78
CA ILE A 488 12.92 30.76 -20.95
C ILE A 488 11.74 31.24 -21.78
N SER A 489 10.78 30.35 -22.03
CA SER A 489 9.55 30.62 -22.76
C SER A 489 8.35 30.34 -21.86
N ILE A 490 7.50 31.34 -21.64
CA ILE A 490 6.36 31.25 -20.72
C ILE A 490 5.10 31.69 -21.44
N SER A 491 4.00 30.94 -21.28
CA SER A 491 2.71 31.30 -21.86
C SER A 491 1.58 30.93 -20.92
N THR A 492 0.73 31.89 -20.57
CA THR A 492 -0.53 31.61 -19.86
C THR A 492 -1.68 32.39 -20.48
N ASP A 493 -2.90 31.85 -20.43
CA ASP A 493 -4.11 32.55 -20.87
C ASP A 493 -4.72 33.38 -19.73
N VAL A 494 -4.72 32.85 -18.49
CA VAL A 494 -5.23 33.53 -17.30
C VAL A 494 -4.31 33.21 -16.12
N GLY A 495 -3.83 34.23 -15.41
CA GLY A 495 -2.94 34.08 -14.25
C GLY A 495 -1.68 34.95 -14.32
N ASP A 496 -1.04 35.10 -13.16
CA ASP A 496 0.14 35.93 -13.01
C ASP A 496 1.40 35.19 -13.47
N VAL A 497 2.35 35.94 -14.03
CA VAL A 497 3.70 35.44 -14.31
C VAL A 497 4.69 36.13 -13.38
N ARG A 498 5.42 35.36 -12.57
CA ARG A 498 6.40 35.86 -11.62
C ARG A 498 7.78 35.28 -11.90
N ILE A 499 8.75 36.15 -12.16
CA ILE A 499 10.16 35.76 -12.31
C ILE A 499 10.93 36.30 -11.13
N LYS A 500 11.28 35.41 -10.20
CA LYS A 500 11.94 35.76 -8.94
C LYS A 500 13.43 35.48 -8.97
N LYS A 501 14.17 36.20 -8.14
CA LYS A 501 15.56 35.90 -7.82
C LYS A 501 15.63 34.99 -6.59
N GLY A 502 16.00 33.72 -6.80
CA GLY A 502 16.15 32.73 -5.73
C GLY A 502 17.53 32.75 -5.07
N SER A 503 17.63 32.03 -3.95
CA SER A 503 18.91 31.57 -3.40
C SER A 503 19.46 30.50 -4.33
N GLY A 504 20.65 30.70 -4.91
CA GLY A 504 21.20 29.77 -5.89
C GLY A 504 21.41 28.39 -5.29
N PHE A 505 20.94 27.36 -5.98
CA PHE A 505 21.35 25.99 -5.70
C PHE A 505 22.74 25.76 -6.32
N PRO A 506 23.64 25.04 -5.62
CA PRO A 506 24.95 24.73 -6.18
C PRO A 506 24.78 23.99 -7.51
N ALA A 507 25.72 24.19 -8.44
CA ALA A 507 25.79 23.35 -9.63
C ALA A 507 25.93 21.89 -9.19
N THR A 508 25.33 20.96 -9.93
CA THR A 508 25.53 19.53 -9.73
C THR A 508 27.03 19.27 -9.65
N PRO A 509 27.54 18.57 -8.61
CA PRO A 509 28.92 18.16 -8.61
C PRO A 509 29.21 17.44 -9.93
N PRO A 510 30.31 17.73 -10.64
CA PRO A 510 30.67 16.97 -11.81
C PRO A 510 30.70 15.50 -11.42
N THR A 511 30.09 14.63 -12.24
CA THR A 511 30.31 13.20 -12.13
C THR A 511 31.81 12.99 -12.11
N VAL A 512 32.33 12.52 -10.98
CA VAL A 512 33.73 12.14 -10.89
C VAL A 512 33.87 10.96 -11.82
N SER A 513 34.29 11.21 -13.06
CA SER A 513 34.79 10.16 -13.93
C SER A 513 36.04 9.65 -13.23
N MET A 514 35.86 8.63 -12.39
CA MET A 514 36.97 7.78 -12.01
C MET A 514 37.39 7.06 -13.28
N ASN A 515 38.23 7.72 -14.09
CA ASN A 515 39.14 6.97 -14.91
C ASN A 515 39.83 5.99 -13.96
N PRO A 516 39.75 4.67 -14.20
CA PRO A 516 40.50 3.71 -13.41
C PRO A 516 41.96 4.16 -13.43
N PRO A 517 42.67 4.17 -12.29
CA PRO A 517 44.09 4.44 -12.31
C PRO A 517 44.72 3.47 -13.31
N THR A 518 45.45 4.03 -14.30
CA THR A 518 46.17 3.26 -15.30
C THR A 518 46.98 2.19 -14.57
N PRO A 519 46.75 0.89 -14.84
CA PRO A 519 47.52 -0.16 -14.19
C PRO A 519 49.01 0.09 -14.45
N PRO A 520 49.89 -0.01 -13.43
CA PRO A 520 51.32 0.11 -13.65
C PRO A 520 51.75 -0.94 -14.69
N ALA A 521 52.56 -0.51 -15.66
CA ALA A 521 53.05 -1.37 -16.73
C ALA A 521 53.66 -2.65 -16.13
N ALA A 522 53.15 -3.81 -16.55
CA ALA A 522 53.66 -5.09 -16.12
C ALA A 522 55.16 -5.21 -16.49
N PRO A 523 56.03 -5.67 -15.57
CA PRO A 523 57.43 -5.86 -15.88
C PRO A 523 57.61 -6.92 -16.98
N ASN A 524 58.47 -6.60 -17.95
CA ASN A 524 58.81 -7.43 -19.10
C ASN A 524 59.30 -8.82 -18.66
N VAL A 525 58.41 -9.81 -18.75
CA VAL A 525 58.78 -11.23 -18.59
C VAL A 525 59.13 -11.78 -19.97
N PRO A 526 60.31 -12.39 -20.19
CA PRO A 526 60.71 -12.89 -21.50
C PRO A 526 59.79 -14.02 -21.97
N HIS A 527 59.20 -13.86 -23.16
CA HIS A 527 58.39 -14.91 -23.79
C HIS A 527 59.21 -16.19 -24.02
N LEU A 528 58.80 -17.29 -23.38
CA LEU A 528 59.25 -18.64 -23.72
C LEU A 528 58.79 -18.97 -25.14
N LYS A 529 59.71 -19.45 -25.98
CA LYS A 529 59.46 -19.83 -27.38
C LYS A 529 58.37 -20.90 -27.48
N ALA A 530 57.47 -20.73 -28.45
CA ALA A 530 56.44 -21.72 -28.80
C ALA A 530 57.05 -23.08 -29.20
N PRO A 531 56.41 -24.22 -28.89
CA PRO A 531 56.88 -25.54 -29.30
C PRO A 531 56.75 -25.74 -30.82
N LYS A 532 57.76 -26.36 -31.44
CA LYS A 532 57.76 -26.77 -32.85
C LYS A 532 56.64 -27.79 -33.14
N THR A 533 55.94 -27.57 -34.24
CA THR A 533 54.93 -28.44 -34.84
C THR A 533 55.49 -29.85 -35.10
N PRO A 534 54.75 -30.94 -34.80
CA PRO A 534 55.15 -32.29 -35.20
C PRO A 534 54.99 -32.50 -36.72
N PRO A 535 55.83 -33.34 -37.36
CA PRO A 535 55.81 -33.56 -38.80
C PRO A 535 54.62 -34.43 -39.26
N ALA A 536 54.17 -34.16 -40.48
CA ALA A 536 53.03 -34.81 -41.13
C ALA A 536 53.27 -36.30 -41.40
N GLU A 537 52.23 -37.10 -41.18
CA GLU A 537 52.16 -38.52 -41.56
C GLU A 537 52.15 -38.68 -43.10
N PRO A 538 52.86 -39.66 -43.67
CA PRO A 538 52.81 -39.95 -45.10
C PRO A 538 51.62 -40.85 -45.47
N VAL A 539 51.05 -40.56 -46.64
CA VAL A 539 49.86 -41.17 -47.22
C VAL A 539 50.21 -42.48 -47.95
N THR A 540 49.48 -43.55 -47.57
CA THR A 540 49.19 -44.87 -48.20
C THR A 540 50.08 -45.47 -49.31
N GLN A 541 50.37 -46.76 -49.13
CA GLN A 541 49.88 -47.80 -50.04
C GLN A 541 49.52 -49.09 -49.29
#